data_AF-A0A2R6EXD4-F1
#
_entry.id   AF-A0A2R6EXD4-F1
#
_cell.length_a   1.000
_cell.length_b   1.000
_cell.length_c   1.000
_cell.angle_alpha   90.00
_cell.angle_beta   90.00
_cell.angle_gamma   90.00
#
_symmetry.space_group_name_H-M   'P 1'
#
loop_
_entity.id
_entity.type
_entity.pdbx_description
1 polymer ?
#
loop_
_entity_poly.entity_id
_entity_poly.type
_entity_poly.pdbx_seq_one_letter_code
_entity_poly.pdbx_strand_id
1 'polypeptide(L)'
;MSETGRGEGTATDQVAYFLEDITYQGKSERTRDAYERVLTDFREYLRSRDLTFEEANHRDCMAYVHQLRGEVADSTVATYASYLHRFYDYMLQVGRFDDNPMALVLEEIDESINTDPARRDISVPAMQSFVERVSHPLDRAVVVTLLKTGIRAGELCNLDMRDLYLAESFVPDTHRPRLDGRPQSLYVDSTPSAGSLYNGERRTASNKRKRDTTVPVDEELTEVRLTPDMVHHIVETHAREMGWYRAGGGPEENVTPHYFRHFFTTHLRDRTGDRGVVKYLRGDVASDVIDTYTHDWGGRVRAVYEEHIYKIC
;
A
#
# COMPACT_ATOMS: atom_id res chain seq x y z
N MET A 1 -24.91 -58.26 -5.52
CA MET A 1 -24.66 -57.70 -6.86
C MET A 1 -25.49 -56.44 -6.94
N SER A 2 -24.97 -55.34 -6.40
CA SER A 2 -24.11 -54.35 -7.10
C SER A 2 -24.99 -53.42 -7.93
N GLU A 3 -25.01 -52.09 -7.79
CA GLU A 3 -24.21 -51.14 -7.01
C GLU A 3 -25.12 -49.94 -6.74
N THR A 4 -25.13 -49.48 -5.49
CA THR A 4 -25.70 -48.18 -5.12
C THR A 4 -24.57 -47.17 -5.31
N GLY A 5 -24.65 -46.36 -6.37
CA GLY A 5 -23.70 -45.29 -6.65
C GLY A 5 -23.65 -44.29 -5.49
N ARG A 6 -22.59 -44.40 -4.69
CA ARG A 6 -22.21 -43.43 -3.65
C ARG A 6 -21.42 -42.29 -4.31
N GLY A 7 -21.92 -41.07 -4.15
CA GLY A 7 -21.10 -39.89 -3.86
C GLY A 7 -20.43 -39.19 -5.04
N GLU A 8 -21.19 -38.42 -5.82
CA GLU A 8 -20.68 -37.15 -6.35
C GLU A 8 -20.77 -36.12 -5.22
N GLY A 9 -19.73 -36.06 -4.39
CA GLY A 9 -19.56 -34.94 -3.48
C GLY A 9 -19.42 -33.67 -4.30
N THR A 10 -20.33 -32.72 -4.12
CA THR A 10 -20.27 -31.38 -4.70
C THR A 10 -18.87 -30.79 -4.49
N ALA A 11 -18.06 -30.74 -5.55
CA ALA A 11 -16.84 -29.94 -5.55
C ALA A 11 -17.25 -28.51 -5.21
N THR A 12 -16.98 -28.08 -3.98
CA THR A 12 -17.30 -26.72 -3.53
C THR A 12 -16.61 -25.78 -4.50
N ASP A 13 -17.38 -24.93 -5.21
CA ASP A 13 -16.79 -23.91 -6.06
C ASP A 13 -15.93 -23.00 -5.17
N GLN A 14 -14.61 -23.20 -5.23
CA GLN A 14 -13.63 -22.50 -4.41
C GLN A 14 -13.75 -20.98 -4.60
N VAL A 15 -14.10 -20.53 -5.80
CA VAL A 15 -14.29 -19.10 -6.09
C VAL A 15 -15.56 -18.60 -5.41
N ALA A 16 -16.68 -19.31 -5.54
CA ALA A 16 -17.91 -18.94 -4.85
C ALA A 16 -17.70 -18.87 -3.32
N TYR A 17 -16.98 -19.84 -2.76
CA TYR A 17 -16.66 -19.90 -1.34
C TYR A 17 -15.80 -18.72 -0.88
N PHE A 18 -14.79 -18.33 -1.66
CA PHE A 18 -13.99 -17.14 -1.39
C PHE A 18 -14.79 -15.84 -1.53
N LEU A 19 -15.63 -15.71 -2.55
CA LEU A 19 -16.44 -14.50 -2.76
C LEU A 19 -17.49 -14.31 -1.65
N GLU A 20 -17.97 -15.40 -1.05
CA GLU A 20 -18.83 -15.34 0.14
C GLU A 20 -18.07 -14.72 1.33
N ASP A 21 -16.85 -15.18 1.62
CA ASP A 21 -15.98 -14.59 2.65
C ASP A 21 -15.66 -13.10 2.39
N ILE A 22 -15.35 -12.73 1.14
CA ILE A 22 -15.15 -11.33 0.76
C ILE A 22 -16.37 -10.46 1.09
N THR A 23 -17.57 -11.01 0.91
CA THR A 23 -18.83 -10.34 1.24
C THR A 23 -19.01 -10.21 2.75
N TYR A 24 -18.73 -11.28 3.52
CA TYR A 24 -18.78 -11.24 4.99
C TYR A 24 -17.78 -10.24 5.60
N GLN A 25 -16.63 -10.04 4.96
CA GLN A 25 -15.63 -9.04 5.35
C GLN A 25 -16.04 -7.58 5.02
N GLY A 26 -17.27 -7.36 4.54
CA GLY A 26 -17.82 -6.03 4.27
C GLY A 26 -17.15 -5.30 3.11
N LYS A 27 -16.55 -6.03 2.15
CA LYS A 27 -16.01 -5.41 0.93
C LYS A 27 -17.14 -4.97 0.00
N SER A 28 -16.89 -3.91 -0.77
CA SER A 28 -17.89 -3.40 -1.72
C SER A 28 -18.17 -4.40 -2.86
N GLU A 29 -19.36 -4.32 -3.44
CA GLU A 29 -19.75 -5.12 -4.63
C GLU A 29 -18.73 -4.97 -5.76
N ARG A 30 -18.29 -3.74 -6.03
CA ARG A 30 -17.23 -3.46 -7.00
C ARG A 30 -15.92 -4.23 -6.72
N THR A 31 -15.59 -4.44 -5.44
CA THR A 31 -14.40 -5.23 -5.07
C THR A 31 -14.64 -6.71 -5.32
N ARG A 32 -15.82 -7.23 -4.96
CA ARG A 32 -16.24 -8.61 -5.22
C ARG A 32 -16.22 -8.93 -6.72
N ASP A 33 -16.83 -8.09 -7.55
CA ASP A 33 -16.87 -8.29 -9.01
C ASP A 33 -15.47 -8.30 -9.62
N ALA A 34 -14.57 -7.47 -9.09
CA ALA A 34 -13.18 -7.44 -9.52
C ALA A 34 -12.43 -8.74 -9.17
N TYR A 35 -12.68 -9.31 -7.97
CA TYR A 35 -12.15 -10.61 -7.60
C TYR A 35 -12.71 -11.73 -8.49
N GLU A 36 -14.03 -11.75 -8.69
CA GLU A 36 -14.72 -12.76 -9.50
C GLU A 36 -14.19 -12.81 -10.93
N ARG A 37 -14.01 -11.64 -11.56
CA ARG A 37 -13.46 -11.53 -12.91
C ARG A 37 -12.05 -12.12 -13.00
N VAL A 38 -11.16 -11.75 -12.08
CA VAL A 38 -9.76 -12.22 -12.08
C VAL A 38 -9.69 -13.72 -11.83
N LEU A 39 -10.47 -14.23 -10.87
CA LEU A 39 -10.46 -15.65 -10.55
C LEU A 39 -11.06 -16.50 -11.66
N THR A 40 -12.07 -15.98 -12.37
CA THR A 40 -12.65 -16.67 -13.52
C THR A 40 -11.66 -16.72 -14.69
N ASP A 41 -11.00 -15.61 -14.99
CA ASP A 41 -9.96 -15.54 -16.02
C ASP A 41 -8.81 -16.53 -15.74
N PHE A 42 -8.31 -16.54 -14.49
CA PHE A 42 -7.27 -17.50 -14.10
C PHE A 42 -7.74 -18.96 -14.13
N ARG A 43 -9.01 -19.23 -13.77
CA ARG A 43 -9.61 -20.57 -13.89
C ARG A 43 -9.65 -21.05 -15.34
N GLU A 44 -10.03 -20.18 -16.27
CA GLU A 44 -10.06 -20.50 -17.69
C GLU A 44 -8.66 -20.80 -18.24
N TYR A 45 -7.68 -19.99 -17.82
CA TYR A 45 -6.27 -20.24 -18.11
C TYR A 45 -5.80 -21.62 -17.61
N LEU A 46 -6.06 -21.97 -16.34
CA LEU A 46 -5.66 -23.26 -15.79
C LEU A 46 -6.36 -24.43 -16.49
N ARG A 47 -7.65 -24.29 -16.79
CA ARG A 47 -8.41 -25.29 -17.56
C ARG A 47 -7.83 -25.54 -18.94
N SER A 48 -7.32 -24.50 -19.61
CA SER A 48 -6.65 -24.67 -20.91
C SER A 48 -5.37 -25.52 -20.86
N ARG A 49 -4.87 -25.79 -19.65
CA ARG A 49 -3.69 -26.61 -19.35
C ARG A 49 -4.02 -27.89 -18.58
N ASP A 50 -5.29 -28.24 -18.48
CA ASP A 50 -5.79 -29.37 -17.70
C ASP A 50 -5.37 -29.31 -16.22
N LEU A 51 -5.28 -28.10 -15.65
CA LEU A 51 -4.95 -27.86 -14.24
C LEU A 51 -6.15 -27.30 -13.47
N THR A 52 -6.20 -27.61 -12.17
CA THR A 52 -7.06 -26.95 -11.19
C THR A 52 -6.29 -25.91 -10.38
N PHE A 53 -6.99 -25.12 -9.56
CA PHE A 53 -6.34 -24.17 -8.66
C PHE A 53 -5.41 -24.86 -7.65
N GLU A 54 -5.77 -26.06 -7.19
CA GLU A 54 -5.02 -26.84 -6.20
C GLU A 54 -3.73 -27.45 -6.79
N GLU A 55 -3.74 -27.79 -8.07
CA GLU A 55 -2.60 -28.37 -8.77
C GLU A 55 -1.62 -27.33 -9.32
N ALA A 56 -2.07 -26.08 -9.46
CA ALA A 56 -1.25 -25.00 -10.02
C ALA A 56 -0.06 -24.70 -9.11
N ASN A 57 1.15 -24.76 -9.66
CA ASN A 57 2.37 -24.42 -8.92
C ASN A 57 2.88 -23.02 -9.32
N HIS A 58 3.96 -22.57 -8.67
CA HIS A 58 4.59 -21.28 -8.92
C HIS A 58 4.89 -21.01 -10.41
N ARG A 59 5.33 -22.02 -11.17
CA ARG A 59 5.64 -21.84 -12.61
C ARG A 59 4.38 -21.59 -13.44
N ASP A 60 3.28 -22.25 -13.12
CA ASP A 60 2.00 -22.04 -13.80
C ASP A 60 1.47 -20.63 -13.53
N CYS A 61 1.54 -20.19 -12.27
CA CYS A 61 1.17 -18.84 -11.87
C CYS A 61 2.06 -17.76 -12.53
N MET A 62 3.39 -17.97 -12.59
CA MET A 62 4.29 -17.05 -13.29
C MET A 62 4.00 -16.98 -14.78
N ALA A 63 3.74 -18.13 -15.42
CA ALA A 63 3.39 -18.17 -16.83
C ALA A 63 2.09 -17.38 -17.11
N TYR A 64 1.12 -17.37 -16.19
CA TYR A 64 -0.11 -16.59 -16.32
C TYR A 64 0.18 -15.10 -16.22
N VAL A 65 0.94 -14.70 -15.21
CA VAL A 65 1.39 -13.31 -15.02
C VAL A 65 2.14 -12.81 -16.25
N HIS A 66 3.02 -13.63 -16.84
CA HIS A 66 3.74 -13.27 -18.05
C HIS A 66 2.83 -13.12 -19.27
N GLN A 67 1.80 -13.95 -19.40
CA GLN A 67 0.80 -13.78 -20.45
C GLN A 67 0.07 -12.44 -20.31
N LEU A 68 -0.31 -12.06 -19.08
CA LEU A 68 -1.00 -10.79 -18.83
C LEU A 68 -0.17 -9.55 -19.19
N ARG A 69 1.15 -9.57 -19.00
CA ARG A 69 2.04 -8.43 -19.33
C ARG A 69 2.01 -8.04 -20.81
N GLY A 70 1.53 -8.92 -21.69
CA GLY A 70 1.31 -8.61 -23.12
C GLY A 70 -0.07 -8.06 -23.46
N GLU A 71 -1.03 -8.14 -22.54
CA GLU A 71 -2.45 -7.85 -22.79
C GLU A 71 -2.98 -6.68 -21.96
N VAL A 72 -2.44 -6.46 -20.76
CA VAL A 72 -2.88 -5.42 -19.82
C VAL A 72 -1.70 -4.63 -19.25
N ALA A 73 -1.98 -3.45 -18.70
CA ALA A 73 -0.96 -2.62 -18.05
C ALA A 73 -0.34 -3.31 -16.82
N ASP A 74 0.92 -3.01 -16.50
CA ASP A 74 1.66 -3.64 -15.39
C ASP A 74 0.98 -3.45 -14.02
N SER A 75 0.34 -2.32 -13.77
CA SER A 75 -0.49 -2.12 -12.57
C SER A 75 -1.71 -3.05 -12.51
N THR A 76 -2.26 -3.43 -13.66
CA THR A 76 -3.33 -4.43 -13.75
C THR A 76 -2.78 -5.83 -13.48
N VAL A 77 -1.61 -6.17 -14.02
CA VAL A 77 -0.91 -7.43 -13.72
C VAL A 77 -0.65 -7.57 -12.22
N ALA A 78 -0.13 -6.52 -11.59
CA ALA A 78 0.12 -6.46 -10.15
C ALA A 78 -1.16 -6.66 -9.32
N THR A 79 -2.26 -6.06 -9.78
CA THR A 79 -3.58 -6.20 -9.16
C THR A 79 -4.08 -7.63 -9.27
N TYR A 80 -3.94 -8.26 -10.45
CA TYR A 80 -4.34 -9.64 -10.68
C TYR A 80 -3.54 -10.58 -9.77
N ALA A 81 -2.22 -10.44 -9.74
CA ALA A 81 -1.35 -11.23 -8.88
C ALA A 81 -1.70 -11.06 -7.39
N SER A 82 -1.98 -9.83 -6.95
CA SER A 82 -2.42 -9.57 -5.56
C SER A 82 -3.75 -10.23 -5.22
N TYR A 83 -4.68 -10.30 -6.19
CA TYR A 83 -5.98 -10.95 -5.97
C TYR A 83 -5.85 -12.46 -5.90
N LEU A 84 -5.06 -13.06 -6.79
CA LEU A 84 -4.75 -14.49 -6.75
C LEU A 84 -4.01 -14.86 -5.46
N HIS A 85 -3.00 -14.09 -5.06
CA HIS A 85 -2.28 -14.32 -3.80
C HIS A 85 -3.23 -14.36 -2.60
N ARG A 86 -4.16 -13.40 -2.49
CA ARG A 86 -5.15 -13.37 -1.42
C ARG A 86 -6.12 -14.56 -1.46
N PHE A 87 -6.51 -15.01 -2.65
CA PHE A 87 -7.35 -16.20 -2.82
C PHE A 87 -6.63 -17.46 -2.32
N TYR A 88 -5.38 -17.67 -2.73
CA TYR A 88 -4.58 -18.81 -2.28
C TYR A 88 -4.29 -18.75 -0.78
N ASP A 89 -3.99 -17.57 -0.22
CA ASP A 89 -3.84 -17.39 1.23
C ASP A 89 -5.09 -17.81 2.00
N TYR A 90 -6.26 -17.41 1.52
CA TYR A 90 -7.52 -17.79 2.14
C TYR A 90 -7.75 -19.31 2.05
N MET A 91 -7.48 -19.92 0.90
CA MET A 91 -7.63 -21.36 0.72
C MET A 91 -6.67 -22.18 1.58
N LEU A 92 -5.44 -21.69 1.78
CA LEU A 92 -4.50 -22.24 2.75
C LEU A 92 -5.05 -22.13 4.18
N GLN A 93 -5.57 -20.95 4.56
CA GLN A 93 -6.13 -20.71 5.90
C GLN A 93 -7.33 -21.61 6.24
N VAL A 94 -8.19 -21.89 5.26
CA VAL A 94 -9.34 -22.80 5.44
C VAL A 94 -8.99 -24.28 5.24
N GLY A 95 -7.70 -24.60 5.06
CA GLY A 95 -7.20 -25.97 4.92
C GLY A 95 -7.64 -26.66 3.63
N ARG A 96 -7.87 -25.88 2.56
CA ARG A 96 -8.25 -26.38 1.23
C ARG A 96 -7.06 -26.58 0.31
N PHE A 97 -6.01 -25.78 0.46
CA PHE A 97 -4.74 -25.92 -0.25
C PHE A 97 -3.60 -26.12 0.75
N ASP A 98 -2.53 -26.78 0.29
CA ASP A 98 -1.33 -27.04 1.11
C ASP A 98 -0.29 -25.92 1.01
N ASP A 99 -0.31 -25.13 -0.07
CA ASP A 99 0.62 -24.04 -0.30
C ASP A 99 0.00 -22.83 -1.05
N ASN A 100 0.76 -21.73 -1.09
CA ASN A 100 0.41 -20.54 -1.86
C ASN A 100 1.48 -20.28 -2.95
N PRO A 101 1.28 -20.75 -4.19
CA PRO A 101 2.23 -20.56 -5.29
C PRO A 101 2.39 -19.08 -5.69
N MET A 102 1.39 -18.25 -5.39
CA MET A 102 1.40 -16.81 -5.71
C MET A 102 2.27 -15.99 -4.75
N ALA A 103 2.67 -16.52 -3.60
CA ALA A 103 3.55 -15.81 -2.66
C ALA A 103 4.91 -15.47 -3.31
N LEU A 104 5.54 -16.45 -3.98
CA LEU A 104 6.80 -16.27 -4.72
C LEU A 104 6.61 -15.37 -5.94
N VAL A 105 5.50 -15.52 -6.66
CA VAL A 105 5.14 -14.68 -7.81
C VAL A 105 5.06 -13.20 -7.41
N LEU A 106 4.40 -12.91 -6.28
CA LEU A 106 4.25 -11.53 -5.82
C LEU A 106 5.60 -10.92 -5.41
N GLU A 107 6.49 -11.71 -4.80
CA GLU A 107 7.85 -11.28 -4.49
C GLU A 107 8.63 -10.88 -5.76
N GLU A 108 8.61 -11.72 -6.80
CA GLU A 108 9.26 -11.42 -8.08
C GLU A 108 8.62 -10.24 -8.83
N ILE A 109 7.29 -10.13 -8.78
CA ILE A 109 6.57 -8.99 -9.37
C ILE A 109 6.97 -7.70 -8.65
N ASP A 110 6.99 -7.68 -7.32
CA ASP A 110 7.41 -6.50 -6.55
C ASP A 110 8.84 -6.09 -6.91
N GLU A 111 9.75 -7.04 -7.16
CA GLU A 111 11.09 -6.72 -7.66
C GLU A 111 11.07 -6.07 -9.04
N SER A 112 10.25 -6.59 -9.97
CA SER A 112 10.12 -6.06 -11.33
C SER A 112 9.38 -4.73 -11.45
N ILE A 113 8.30 -4.49 -10.67
CA ILE A 113 7.54 -3.22 -10.67
C ILE A 113 8.40 -2.07 -10.15
N ASN A 114 9.31 -2.36 -9.23
CA ASN A 114 10.28 -1.37 -8.78
C ASN A 114 11.34 -1.03 -9.86
N THR A 115 11.29 -1.72 -11.01
CA THR A 115 12.15 -1.51 -12.19
C THR A 115 11.31 -1.10 -13.40
N ASP A 116 10.02 -0.76 -13.23
CA ASP A 116 9.09 -0.42 -14.32
C ASP A 116 9.55 0.82 -15.11
N PRO A 117 10.00 0.67 -16.38
CA PRO A 117 10.49 1.77 -17.19
C PRO A 117 9.39 2.70 -17.72
N ALA A 118 8.11 2.33 -17.61
CA ALA A 118 6.98 3.11 -18.09
C ALA A 118 6.55 4.21 -17.11
N ARG A 119 6.94 4.10 -15.83
CA ARG A 119 6.68 5.14 -14.83
C ARG A 119 7.72 6.25 -14.92
N ARG A 120 7.25 7.50 -14.84
CA ARG A 120 8.11 8.67 -14.91
C ARG A 120 9.07 8.66 -13.71
N ASP A 121 10.34 8.37 -13.98
CA ASP A 121 11.41 8.50 -12.99
C ASP A 121 11.72 9.99 -12.80
N ILE A 122 11.18 10.57 -11.73
CA ILE A 122 11.45 11.97 -11.36
C ILE A 122 12.65 11.94 -10.43
N SER A 123 13.70 12.67 -10.81
CA SER A 123 14.89 12.83 -9.98
C SER A 123 14.60 13.71 -8.77
N VAL A 124 15.41 13.57 -7.71
CA VAL A 124 15.30 14.45 -6.53
C VAL A 124 15.38 15.94 -6.87
N PRO A 125 16.30 16.41 -7.75
CA PRO A 125 16.29 17.81 -8.18
C PRO A 125 15.02 18.26 -8.87
N ALA A 126 14.41 17.40 -9.70
CA ALA A 126 13.15 17.74 -10.34
C ALA A 126 12.00 17.82 -9.33
N MET A 127 12.01 16.97 -8.30
CA MET A 127 11.05 17.02 -7.19
C MET A 127 11.24 18.27 -6.32
N GLN A 128 12.48 18.69 -6.04
CA GLN A 128 12.78 19.95 -5.36
C GLN A 128 12.14 21.14 -6.10
N SER A 129 12.38 21.24 -7.42
CA SER A 129 11.77 22.28 -8.25
C SER A 129 10.24 22.24 -8.28
N PHE A 130 9.63 21.07 -8.06
CA PHE A 130 8.18 20.95 -7.90
C PHE A 130 7.72 21.51 -6.55
N VAL A 131 8.36 21.10 -5.45
CA VAL A 131 8.01 21.56 -4.09
C VAL A 131 8.19 23.08 -3.95
N GLU A 132 9.24 23.66 -4.52
CA GLU A 132 9.48 25.11 -4.52
C GLU A 132 8.33 25.92 -5.14
N ARG A 133 7.62 25.34 -6.11
CA ARG A 133 6.50 26.00 -6.79
C ARG A 133 5.19 25.91 -6.01
N VAL A 134 5.10 25.04 -5.01
CA VAL A 134 3.92 24.94 -4.15
C VAL A 134 3.94 26.11 -3.16
N SER A 135 3.28 27.19 -3.56
CA SER A 135 3.31 28.47 -2.84
C SER A 135 2.43 28.49 -1.60
N HIS A 136 1.33 27.73 -1.59
CA HIS A 136 0.41 27.69 -0.46
C HIS A 136 1.01 26.85 0.69
N PRO A 137 1.16 27.39 1.91
CA PRO A 137 1.86 26.70 3.00
C PRO A 137 1.26 25.35 3.39
N LEU A 138 -0.08 25.24 3.40
CA LEU A 138 -0.78 23.99 3.70
C LEU A 138 -0.50 22.93 2.62
N ASP A 139 -0.43 23.36 1.38
CA ASP A 139 -0.29 22.48 0.22
C ASP A 139 1.11 21.92 0.17
N ARG A 140 2.08 22.78 0.49
CA ARG A 140 3.47 22.38 0.68
C ARG A 140 3.59 21.41 1.84
N ALA A 141 2.90 21.64 2.96
CA ALA A 141 2.91 20.71 4.09
C ALA A 141 2.33 19.34 3.74
N VAL A 142 1.22 19.28 2.98
CA VAL A 142 0.65 18.03 2.47
C VAL A 142 1.63 17.28 1.59
N VAL A 143 2.21 17.96 0.59
CA VAL A 143 3.14 17.36 -0.38
C VAL A 143 4.40 16.86 0.32
N VAL A 144 5.02 17.69 1.16
CA VAL A 144 6.23 17.34 1.91
C VAL A 144 5.96 16.17 2.86
N THR A 145 4.81 16.13 3.53
CA THR A 145 4.44 15.00 4.39
C THR A 145 4.36 13.70 3.59
N LEU A 146 3.68 13.69 2.44
CA LEU A 146 3.58 12.50 1.60
C LEU A 146 4.95 12.06 1.06
N LEU A 147 5.80 13.02 0.65
CA LEU A 147 7.15 12.75 0.18
C LEU A 147 8.07 12.26 1.30
N LYS A 148 7.92 12.72 2.54
CA LYS A 148 8.83 12.37 3.63
C LYS A 148 8.43 11.13 4.39
N THR A 149 7.14 10.84 4.47
CA THR A 149 6.63 9.73 5.29
C THR A 149 6.19 8.53 4.46
N GLY A 150 5.93 8.73 3.17
CA GLY A 150 5.38 7.71 2.28
C GLY A 150 3.98 7.22 2.67
N ILE A 151 3.28 7.87 3.59
CA ILE A 151 1.92 7.47 4.01
C ILE A 151 0.93 7.66 2.85
N ARG A 152 -0.19 6.94 2.90
CA ARG A 152 -1.25 7.08 1.89
C ARG A 152 -2.02 8.38 2.11
N ALA A 153 -2.61 8.97 1.07
CA ALA A 153 -3.48 10.16 1.23
C ALA A 153 -4.62 9.93 2.23
N GLY A 154 -5.25 8.75 2.21
CA GLY A 154 -6.27 8.39 3.21
C GLY A 154 -5.74 8.34 4.64
N GLU A 155 -4.47 7.93 4.82
CA GLU A 155 -3.80 7.95 6.13
C GLU A 155 -3.53 9.39 6.57
N LEU A 156 -3.04 10.25 5.66
CA LEU A 156 -2.84 11.68 5.91
C LEU A 156 -4.15 12.38 6.32
N CYS A 157 -5.27 12.08 5.67
CA CYS A 157 -6.59 12.63 6.01
C CYS A 157 -7.11 12.18 7.39
N ASN A 158 -6.55 11.12 7.96
CA ASN A 158 -6.98 10.56 9.24
C ASN A 158 -6.02 10.92 10.40
N LEU A 159 -4.99 11.73 10.13
CA LEU A 159 -4.09 12.23 11.15
C LEU A 159 -4.74 13.32 12.00
N ASP A 160 -4.36 13.34 13.26
CA ASP A 160 -4.77 14.30 14.27
C ASP A 160 -3.51 14.93 14.93
N MET A 161 -3.65 16.09 15.56
CA MET A 161 -2.53 16.80 16.21
C MET A 161 -1.83 15.93 17.27
N ARG A 162 -2.59 15.07 17.96
CA ARG A 162 -2.06 14.11 18.95
C ARG A 162 -1.22 12.99 18.33
N ASP A 163 -1.31 12.79 17.03
CA ASP A 163 -0.52 11.79 16.30
C ASP A 163 0.90 12.30 16.02
N LEU A 164 1.20 13.56 16.31
CA LEU A 164 2.49 14.19 16.07
C LEU A 164 3.18 14.54 17.39
N TYR A 165 4.46 14.19 17.52
CA TYR A 165 5.30 14.62 18.62
C TYR A 165 6.50 15.41 18.10
N LEU A 166 6.47 16.74 18.28
CA LEU A 166 7.60 17.63 18.02
C LEU A 166 8.21 18.10 19.35
N ALA A 167 9.55 18.04 19.47
CA ALA A 167 10.26 18.42 20.69
C ALA A 167 10.03 19.89 21.09
N GLU A 168 9.81 20.76 20.09
CA GLU A 168 9.59 22.20 20.27
C GLU A 168 8.11 22.60 20.13
N SER A 169 7.17 21.65 20.30
CA SER A 169 5.74 21.96 20.20
C SER A 169 5.32 23.00 21.25
N PHE A 170 4.62 24.04 20.81
CA PHE A 170 4.03 25.08 21.68
C PHE A 170 2.89 24.56 22.56
N VAL A 171 2.46 23.30 22.36
CA VAL A 171 1.42 22.63 23.15
C VAL A 171 2.06 21.42 23.84
N PRO A 172 2.33 21.50 25.17
CA PRO A 172 2.86 20.38 25.94
C PRO A 172 1.85 19.22 26.01
N ASP A 173 2.36 17.98 25.97
CA ASP A 173 1.67 16.76 26.44
C ASP A 173 0.35 16.35 25.76
N THR A 174 0.14 16.68 24.48
CA THR A 174 -1.05 16.22 23.73
C THR A 174 -0.78 15.04 22.81
N HIS A 175 0.45 14.52 22.74
CA HIS A 175 0.77 13.40 21.86
C HIS A 175 0.30 12.06 22.45
N ARG A 176 0.11 11.06 21.59
CA ARG A 176 -0.28 9.72 22.07
C ARG A 176 0.78 9.12 22.99
N PRO A 177 0.40 8.35 24.02
CA PRO A 177 1.34 7.61 24.87
C PRO A 177 2.33 6.72 24.09
N ARG A 178 1.95 6.29 22.89
CA ARG A 178 2.80 5.46 22.02
C ARG A 178 3.99 6.22 21.40
N LEU A 179 4.00 7.54 21.50
CA LEU A 179 5.09 8.41 21.07
C LEU A 179 5.99 8.83 22.25
N ASP A 180 5.68 8.43 23.49
CA ASP A 180 6.49 8.74 24.66
C ASP A 180 7.95 8.30 24.43
N GLY A 181 8.89 9.22 24.69
CA GLY A 181 10.32 8.98 24.46
C GLY A 181 10.75 8.95 22.98
N ARG A 182 9.87 9.31 22.04
CA ARG A 182 10.14 9.35 20.59
C ARG A 182 9.86 10.75 20.01
N PRO A 183 10.60 11.80 20.41
CA PRO A 183 10.42 13.13 19.84
C PRO A 183 10.71 13.14 18.33
N GLN A 184 10.11 14.09 17.62
CA GLN A 184 10.19 14.21 16.16
C GLN A 184 9.67 12.96 15.46
N SER A 185 8.43 12.59 15.77
CA SER A 185 7.80 11.43 15.17
C SER A 185 6.31 11.62 14.91
N LEU A 186 5.81 10.88 13.93
CA LEU A 186 4.43 10.82 13.51
C LEU A 186 3.90 9.40 13.70
N TYR A 187 2.77 9.27 14.38
CA TYR A 187 2.05 8.02 14.55
C TYR A 187 0.98 7.85 13.47
N VAL A 188 0.99 6.70 12.78
CA VAL A 188 -0.03 6.35 11.79
C VAL A 188 -0.78 5.13 12.29
N ASP A 189 -2.03 5.35 12.71
CA ASP A 189 -2.93 4.31 13.21
C ASP A 189 -3.45 3.43 12.06
N SER A 190 -3.55 2.12 12.26
CA SER A 190 -4.11 1.20 11.26
C SER A 190 -5.64 1.08 11.31
N THR A 191 -6.26 1.52 12.40
CA THR A 191 -7.69 1.32 12.70
C THR A 191 -8.68 2.11 11.83
N PRO A 192 -8.43 3.39 11.47
CA PRO A 192 -9.44 4.22 10.81
C PRO A 192 -10.05 3.54 9.58
N SER A 193 -11.37 3.43 9.55
CA SER A 193 -12.12 2.78 8.46
C SER A 193 -13.20 3.72 7.93
N ALA A 194 -13.34 3.84 6.61
CA ALA A 194 -14.37 4.65 5.98
C ALA A 194 -15.76 4.26 6.53
N GLY A 195 -16.55 5.26 6.91
CA GLY A 195 -17.87 5.09 7.51
C GLY A 195 -17.86 4.85 9.02
N SER A 196 -16.72 4.47 9.63
CA SER A 196 -16.59 4.28 11.08
C SER A 196 -16.41 5.61 11.82
N LEU A 197 -16.78 5.63 13.10
CA LEU A 197 -16.41 6.71 14.01
C LEU A 197 -15.00 6.47 14.51
N TYR A 198 -14.14 7.48 14.38
CA TYR A 198 -12.78 7.48 14.92
C TYR A 198 -12.48 8.90 15.40
N ASN A 199 -12.05 9.02 16.66
CA ASN A 199 -11.86 10.30 17.36
C ASN A 199 -13.09 11.22 17.32
N GLY A 200 -14.30 10.65 17.44
CA GLY A 200 -15.55 11.43 17.45
C GLY A 200 -16.03 11.89 16.06
N GLU A 201 -15.26 11.63 15.00
CA GLU A 201 -15.61 12.00 13.63
C GLU A 201 -15.85 10.78 12.76
N ARG A 202 -16.77 10.90 11.81
CA ARG A 202 -17.03 9.86 10.82
C ARG A 202 -15.98 9.94 9.72
N ARG A 203 -15.19 8.88 9.56
CA ARG A 203 -14.09 8.85 8.60
C ARG A 203 -14.61 8.67 7.18
N THR A 204 -14.04 9.42 6.24
CA THR A 204 -14.34 9.31 4.80
C THR A 204 -13.38 8.37 4.06
N ALA A 205 -12.24 8.06 4.66
CA ALA A 205 -11.22 7.15 4.10
C ALA A 205 -10.80 6.10 5.12
N SER A 206 -10.51 4.89 4.64
CA SER A 206 -9.89 3.83 5.46
C SER A 206 -8.37 3.90 5.38
N ASN A 207 -7.71 3.66 6.52
CA ASN A 207 -6.30 3.34 6.57
C ASN A 207 -6.15 1.89 6.11
N LYS A 208 -5.59 1.68 4.92
CA LYS A 208 -5.31 0.35 4.36
C LYS A 208 -4.01 -0.26 4.90
N ARG A 209 -3.46 0.35 5.95
CA ARG A 209 -2.26 -0.10 6.64
C ARG A 209 -2.57 -1.35 7.46
N LYS A 210 -1.58 -2.21 7.63
CA LYS A 210 -1.76 -3.52 8.29
C LYS A 210 -1.38 -3.52 9.77
N ARG A 211 -0.71 -2.46 10.21
CA ARG A 211 -0.24 -2.24 11.57
C ARG A 211 0.00 -0.78 11.83
N ASP A 212 0.02 -0.40 13.10
CA ASP A 212 0.40 0.95 13.48
C ASP A 212 1.88 1.20 13.20
N THR A 213 2.27 2.44 12.96
CA THR A 213 3.67 2.76 12.66
C THR A 213 4.05 4.11 13.21
N THR A 214 5.23 4.19 13.83
CA THR A 214 5.86 5.46 14.20
C THR A 214 6.89 5.81 13.14
N VAL A 215 6.64 6.89 12.39
CA VAL A 215 7.50 7.40 11.31
C VAL A 215 8.32 8.58 11.85
N PRO A 216 9.65 8.63 11.65
CA PRO A 216 10.45 9.79 12.02
C PRO A 216 10.06 11.05 11.24
N VAL A 217 10.23 12.21 11.85
CA VAL A 217 10.00 13.54 11.26
C VAL A 217 11.35 14.25 11.20
N ASP A 218 11.82 14.57 9.98
CA ASP A 218 13.06 15.32 9.81
C ASP A 218 12.84 16.84 9.89
N GLU A 219 13.93 17.59 9.74
CA GLU A 219 13.92 19.06 9.80
C GLU A 219 12.97 19.66 8.74
N GLU A 220 13.03 19.20 7.49
CA GLU A 220 12.18 19.72 6.41
C GLU A 220 10.69 19.47 6.68
N LEU A 221 10.35 18.31 7.27
CA LEU A 221 8.98 18.00 7.67
C LEU A 221 8.55 18.78 8.92
N THR A 222 9.49 19.13 9.82
CA THR A 222 9.23 19.96 11.00
C THR A 222 8.92 21.41 10.61
N GLU A 223 9.59 21.93 9.58
CA GLU A 223 9.42 23.31 9.10
C GLU A 223 8.07 23.55 8.41
N VAL A 224 7.50 22.52 7.79
CA VAL A 224 6.16 22.60 7.19
C VAL A 224 5.07 22.42 8.25
N ARG A 225 4.51 23.53 8.72
CA ARG A 225 3.45 23.53 9.74
C ARG A 225 2.19 22.85 9.21
N LEU A 226 1.83 21.69 9.77
CA LEU A 226 0.59 20.98 9.48
C LEU A 226 -0.56 21.48 10.35
N THR A 227 -1.69 21.80 9.73
CA THR A 227 -3.01 21.74 10.37
C THR A 227 -3.91 20.85 9.49
N PRO A 228 -4.47 19.75 10.00
CA PRO A 228 -5.17 18.77 9.16
C PRO A 228 -6.52 19.30 8.68
N ASP A 229 -6.57 19.79 7.44
CA ASP A 229 -7.78 19.85 6.61
C ASP A 229 -7.38 20.03 5.13
N MET A 230 -8.09 19.36 4.20
CA MET A 230 -8.04 19.56 2.73
C MET A 230 -6.96 18.87 1.86
N VAL A 231 -6.44 17.68 2.19
CA VAL A 231 -5.43 16.95 1.37
C VAL A 231 -5.84 16.64 -0.08
N HIS A 232 -7.09 16.25 -0.34
CA HIS A 232 -7.47 15.72 -1.66
C HIS A 232 -7.67 16.84 -2.70
N HIS A 233 -8.25 17.98 -2.31
CA HIS A 233 -8.54 19.07 -3.23
C HIS A 233 -7.28 19.81 -3.67
N ILE A 234 -6.30 19.90 -2.77
CA ILE A 234 -5.04 20.59 -2.97
C ILE A 234 -4.17 19.92 -4.04
N VAL A 235 -3.89 18.61 -3.89
CA VAL A 235 -2.99 17.89 -4.81
C VAL A 235 -3.56 17.85 -6.22
N GLU A 236 -4.88 17.69 -6.34
CA GLU A 236 -5.59 17.66 -7.62
C GLU A 236 -5.61 19.03 -8.32
N THR A 237 -5.67 20.14 -7.56
CA THR A 237 -5.68 21.50 -8.11
C THR A 237 -4.34 21.88 -8.69
N HIS A 238 -3.24 21.68 -7.96
CA HIS A 238 -1.88 21.99 -8.45
C HIS A 238 -1.43 21.07 -9.59
N ALA A 239 -1.79 19.78 -9.56
CA ALA A 239 -1.47 18.86 -10.65
C ALA A 239 -2.20 19.24 -11.97
N ARG A 240 -3.42 19.82 -11.89
CA ARG A 240 -4.14 20.36 -13.05
C ARG A 240 -3.47 21.61 -13.61
N GLU A 241 -3.04 22.54 -12.77
CA GLU A 241 -2.40 23.80 -13.20
C GLU A 241 -1.08 23.56 -13.94
N MET A 242 -0.40 22.46 -13.64
CA MET A 242 0.88 22.05 -14.25
C MET A 242 0.73 21.15 -15.49
N GLY A 243 -0.50 20.78 -15.86
CA GLY A 243 -0.78 19.84 -16.97
C GLY A 243 -0.37 18.39 -16.67
N TRP A 244 -0.12 18.06 -15.41
CA TRP A 244 0.24 16.72 -14.90
C TRP A 244 -0.97 15.97 -14.34
N TYR A 245 -2.17 16.47 -14.63
CA TYR A 245 -3.44 15.83 -14.36
C TYR A 245 -4.40 16.08 -15.51
N ARG A 246 -4.84 15.02 -16.18
CA ARG A 246 -5.94 15.07 -17.18
C ARG A 246 -7.16 14.33 -16.64
N ALA A 247 -8.34 14.92 -16.84
CA ALA A 247 -9.61 14.26 -16.53
C ALA A 247 -9.73 12.98 -17.39
N GLY A 248 -9.73 11.81 -16.75
CA GLY A 248 -9.74 10.50 -17.41
C GLY A 248 -8.38 9.82 -17.59
N GLY A 249 -7.26 10.45 -17.20
CA GLY A 249 -5.93 9.84 -17.21
C GLY A 249 -5.74 8.82 -16.07
N GLY A 250 -5.01 7.75 -16.35
CA GLY A 250 -4.76 6.68 -15.38
C GLY A 250 -3.84 7.10 -14.22
N PRO A 251 -3.70 6.27 -13.16
CA PRO A 251 -2.80 6.53 -12.03
C PRO A 251 -1.32 6.70 -12.41
N GLU A 252 -0.95 6.32 -13.63
CA GLU A 252 0.42 6.31 -14.14
C GLU A 252 0.74 7.55 -14.99
N GLU A 253 -0.29 8.29 -15.43
CA GLU A 253 -0.15 9.51 -16.24
C GLU A 253 -0.32 10.78 -15.40
N ASN A 254 -0.94 10.66 -14.22
CA ASN A 254 -1.28 11.78 -13.36
C ASN A 254 -0.43 11.77 -12.08
N VAL A 255 0.13 12.92 -11.69
CA VAL A 255 0.74 13.07 -10.36
C VAL A 255 -0.38 13.05 -9.33
N THR A 256 -0.48 11.91 -8.64
CA THR A 256 -1.46 11.68 -7.58
C THR A 256 -0.70 11.41 -6.27
N PRO A 257 -1.37 11.47 -5.10
CA PRO A 257 -0.72 11.11 -3.83
C PRO A 257 -0.06 9.72 -3.82
N HIS A 258 -0.49 8.81 -4.70
CA HIS A 258 0.14 7.51 -4.88
C HIS A 258 1.55 7.59 -5.46
N TYR A 259 1.85 8.59 -6.29
CA TYR A 259 3.20 8.79 -6.83
C TYR A 259 4.20 9.21 -5.75
N PHE A 260 3.82 10.09 -4.81
CA PHE A 260 4.72 10.50 -3.72
C PHE A 260 5.12 9.34 -2.81
N ARG A 261 4.19 8.42 -2.54
CA ARG A 261 4.51 7.18 -1.82
C ARG A 261 5.51 6.30 -2.58
N HIS A 262 5.38 6.21 -3.90
CA HIS A 262 6.33 5.47 -4.73
C HIS A 262 7.70 6.15 -4.72
N PHE A 263 7.76 7.46 -4.98
CA PHE A 263 8.97 8.26 -4.91
C PHE A 263 9.71 8.06 -3.58
N PHE A 264 8.99 8.11 -2.46
CA PHE A 264 9.52 7.77 -1.14
C PHE A 264 10.10 6.36 -1.07
N THR A 265 9.35 5.36 -1.53
CA THR A 265 9.78 3.95 -1.49
C THR A 265 11.06 3.74 -2.28
N THR A 266 11.09 4.20 -3.53
CA THR A 266 12.20 3.97 -4.45
C THR A 266 13.46 4.66 -3.95
N HIS A 267 13.41 5.97 -3.70
CA HIS A 267 14.59 6.73 -3.31
C HIS A 267 15.12 6.35 -1.92
N LEU A 268 14.26 6.05 -0.95
CA LEU A 268 14.74 5.63 0.37
C LEU A 268 15.33 4.22 0.32
N ARG A 269 14.72 3.29 -0.41
CA ARG A 269 15.24 1.93 -0.56
C ARG A 269 16.58 1.92 -1.29
N ASP A 270 16.70 2.65 -2.38
CA ASP A 270 17.92 2.63 -3.20
C ASP A 270 19.11 3.25 -2.45
N ARG A 271 18.84 4.18 -1.51
CA ARG A 271 19.87 4.77 -0.64
C ARG A 271 20.24 3.89 0.55
N THR A 272 19.25 3.24 1.18
CA THR A 272 19.47 2.43 2.40
C THR A 272 19.92 1.00 2.11
N GLY A 273 19.52 0.42 0.97
CA GLY A 273 19.61 -1.01 0.70
C GLY A 273 18.75 -1.88 1.62
N ASP A 274 18.01 -1.29 2.57
CA ASP A 274 17.24 -2.00 3.59
C ASP A 274 15.75 -2.02 3.22
N ARG A 275 15.28 -3.17 2.74
CA ARG A 275 13.86 -3.37 2.41
C ARG A 275 12.96 -3.43 3.66
N GLY A 276 13.50 -3.86 4.79
CA GLY A 276 12.77 -4.03 6.05
C GLY A 276 12.31 -2.70 6.63
N VAL A 277 13.20 -1.70 6.69
CA VAL A 277 12.86 -0.36 7.20
C VAL A 277 11.82 0.32 6.32
N VAL A 278 11.93 0.20 4.99
CA VAL A 278 10.96 0.78 4.05
C VAL A 278 9.58 0.12 4.19
N LYS A 279 9.53 -1.22 4.32
CA LYS A 279 8.29 -1.96 4.60
C LYS A 279 7.68 -1.57 5.95
N TYR A 280 8.51 -1.34 6.98
CA TYR A 280 8.09 -0.81 8.28
C TYR A 280 7.42 0.57 8.14
N LEU A 281 8.11 1.55 7.55
CA LEU A 281 7.58 2.92 7.40
C LEU A 281 6.29 2.96 6.56
N ARG A 282 6.18 2.10 5.56
CA ARG A 282 4.99 1.93 4.73
C ARG A 282 3.83 1.21 5.42
N GLY A 283 4.09 0.50 6.52
CA GLY A 283 3.11 -0.27 7.29
C GLY A 283 2.57 -1.47 6.53
N ASP A 284 3.41 -2.05 5.68
CA ASP A 284 3.11 -3.24 4.91
C ASP A 284 3.29 -4.50 5.80
N VAL A 285 2.74 -5.63 5.35
CA VAL A 285 2.93 -6.94 5.99
C VAL A 285 4.31 -7.49 5.61
N ALA A 286 5.04 -8.06 6.55
CA ALA A 286 6.15 -8.95 6.26
C ALA A 286 6.27 -9.99 7.38
N SER A 287 6.85 -11.14 7.07
CA SER A 287 7.34 -12.13 8.02
C SER A 287 8.36 -11.52 9.01
N ASP A 288 8.68 -12.24 10.10
CA ASP A 288 9.54 -12.03 11.30
C ASP A 288 10.57 -10.87 11.34
N VAL A 289 11.00 -10.33 10.20
CA VAL A 289 11.91 -9.19 10.03
C VAL A 289 11.36 -7.89 10.64
N ILE A 290 10.04 -7.73 10.75
CA ILE A 290 9.39 -6.51 11.25
C ILE A 290 9.55 -6.30 12.76
N ASP A 291 9.56 -7.38 13.56
CA ASP A 291 9.66 -7.26 15.02
C ASP A 291 10.94 -6.55 15.43
N THR A 292 12.00 -6.72 14.66
CA THR A 292 13.28 -6.05 14.89
C THR A 292 13.15 -4.52 14.83
N TYR A 293 12.39 -3.98 13.87
CA TYR A 293 12.19 -2.53 13.74
C TYR A 293 11.20 -1.97 14.77
N THR A 294 10.27 -2.80 15.25
CA THR A 294 9.34 -2.42 16.33
C THR A 294 10.08 -2.20 17.65
N HIS A 295 11.05 -3.07 17.94
CA HIS A 295 11.83 -3.04 19.18
C HIS A 295 13.01 -2.05 19.12
N ASP A 296 13.59 -1.82 17.94
CA ASP A 296 14.71 -0.88 17.73
C ASP A 296 14.31 0.29 16.83
N TRP A 297 13.35 1.10 17.31
CA TRP A 297 12.90 2.27 16.58
C TRP A 297 13.99 3.36 16.47
N GLY A 298 14.78 3.58 17.53
CA GLY A 298 15.80 4.63 17.54
C GLY A 298 16.98 4.35 16.61
N GLY A 299 17.54 3.13 16.66
CA GLY A 299 18.69 2.76 15.85
C GLY A 299 18.31 2.39 14.43
N ARG A 300 17.45 1.39 14.25
CA ARG A 300 17.17 0.81 12.93
C ARG A 300 16.11 1.53 12.12
N VAL A 301 15.25 2.33 12.74
CA VAL A 301 14.25 3.11 12.01
C VAL A 301 14.69 4.56 11.88
N ARG A 302 14.91 5.26 12.99
CA ARG A 302 15.20 6.70 12.98
C ARG A 302 16.56 7.01 12.38
N ALA A 303 17.64 6.40 12.86
CA ALA A 303 18.97 6.72 12.35
C ALA A 303 19.11 6.41 10.85
N VAL A 304 18.61 5.24 10.42
CA VAL A 304 18.61 4.85 9.00
C VAL A 304 17.80 5.83 8.16
N TYR A 305 16.62 6.25 8.63
CA TYR A 305 15.82 7.26 7.95
C TYR A 305 16.55 8.60 7.84
N GLU A 306 17.05 9.15 8.94
CA GLU A 306 17.70 10.48 8.98
C GLU A 306 18.97 10.52 8.12
N GLU A 307 19.74 9.43 8.07
CA GLU A 307 20.95 9.32 7.26
C GLU A 307 20.66 9.26 5.75
N HIS A 308 19.55 8.65 5.34
CA HIS A 308 19.31 8.32 3.93
C HIS A 308 18.16 9.08 3.29
N ILE A 309 17.28 9.72 4.06
CA ILE A 309 16.17 10.49 3.49
C ILE A 309 16.72 11.63 2.64
N TYR A 310 16.15 11.81 1.45
CA TYR A 310 16.51 12.91 0.54
C TYR A 310 16.04 14.26 1.07
N LYS A 311 16.71 15.33 0.67
CA LYS A 311 16.29 16.72 0.90
C LYS A 311 15.43 17.21 -0.28
N ILE A 312 14.27 17.79 -0.01
CA ILE A 312 13.30 18.27 -1.02
C ILE A 312 12.93 19.76 -0.86
N CYS A 313 13.44 20.44 0.17
CA CYS A 313 13.23 21.85 0.43
C CYS A 313 14.52 22.65 0.30
#